data_AF-A0A7S3BD20-F1
#
_entry.id   AF-A0A7S3BD20-F1
#
_cell.length_a   1.000
_cell.length_b   1.000
_cell.length_c   1.000
_cell.angle_alpha   90.00
_cell.angle_beta   90.00
_cell.angle_gamma   90.00
#
_symmetry.space_group_name_H-M   'P 1'
#
loop_
_entity.id
_entity.type
_entity.pdbx_description
1 polymer ?
#
loop_
_entity_poly.entity_id
_entity_poly.type
_entity_poly.pdbx_seq_one_letter_code
_entity_poly.pdbx_strand_id
1 'polypeptide(L)'
;ARAANAAAGAAAAAAVLTAAPAHAAALSLDELRDIVEEDFVERRYLVTGDASARAYDPQAHFADSNNDFGDGFQSWCDGVRRLFVSERCKLALTAPVVVNREARTIIFEGWRQVDVFRLPGAPHTPVFTGRTVLTVGDDGRVIDHTEVWDQSPSEIVKQLKFFDPDFDPAGFSA
;
A
#
# COMPACT_ATOMS: atom_id res chain seq x y z
N ALA A 1 -61.15 9.58 -54.17
CA ALA A 1 -61.62 9.78 -52.78
C ALA A 1 -60.46 9.50 -51.83
N ARG A 2 -60.21 10.42 -50.86
CA ARG A 2 -59.29 10.36 -49.69
C ARG A 2 -57.77 10.29 -50.04
N ALA A 3 -56.93 11.30 -49.73
CA ALA A 3 -56.45 11.79 -48.42
C ALA A 3 -55.63 10.71 -47.66
N ALA A 4 -54.46 10.91 -47.03
CA ALA A 4 -53.82 12.10 -46.49
C ALA A 4 -52.32 11.87 -46.17
N ASN A 5 -51.59 12.98 -46.01
CA ASN A 5 -50.41 13.27 -45.17
C ASN A 5 -49.82 12.19 -44.23
N ALA A 6 -48.48 12.19 -44.11
CA ALA A 6 -47.80 12.21 -42.82
C ALA A 6 -46.33 12.66 -42.95
N ALA A 7 -45.99 13.75 -42.25
CA ALA A 7 -44.64 14.24 -42.05
C ALA A 7 -43.91 13.40 -40.98
N ALA A 8 -42.64 13.08 -41.19
CA ALA A 8 -41.78 12.46 -40.19
C ALA A 8 -40.97 13.57 -39.47
N GLY A 9 -41.26 13.75 -38.19
CA GLY A 9 -40.55 14.67 -37.30
C GLY A 9 -39.20 14.12 -36.84
N ALA A 10 -38.20 15.00 -36.79
CA ALA A 10 -36.89 14.73 -36.22
C ALA A 10 -37.00 14.70 -34.68
N ALA A 11 -36.64 13.58 -34.07
CA ALA A 11 -36.50 13.45 -32.62
C ALA A 11 -35.06 13.85 -32.21
N ALA A 12 -34.94 14.93 -31.44
CA ALA A 12 -33.70 15.35 -30.80
C ALA A 12 -33.42 14.45 -29.58
N ALA A 13 -32.28 13.76 -29.59
CA ALA A 13 -31.79 13.01 -28.44
C ALA A 13 -31.18 13.97 -27.42
N ALA A 14 -31.82 14.10 -26.25
CA ALA A 14 -31.26 14.81 -25.11
C ALA A 14 -30.15 13.96 -24.49
N ALA A 15 -28.91 14.44 -24.55
CA ALA A 15 -27.78 13.84 -23.86
C ALA A 15 -27.95 14.04 -22.34
N VAL A 16 -28.15 12.96 -21.62
CA VAL A 16 -28.09 12.95 -20.14
C VAL A 16 -26.62 13.08 -19.75
N LEU A 17 -26.22 14.26 -19.30
CA LEU A 17 -24.95 14.47 -18.59
C LEU A 17 -25.05 13.72 -17.24
N THR A 18 -24.51 12.52 -17.19
CA THR A 18 -24.24 11.82 -15.93
C THR A 18 -23.16 12.61 -15.20
N ALA A 19 -23.55 13.35 -14.16
CA ALA A 19 -22.61 13.98 -13.24
C ALA A 19 -21.69 12.91 -12.66
N ALA A 20 -20.37 13.13 -12.76
CA ALA A 20 -19.39 12.25 -12.15
C ALA A 20 -19.69 12.10 -10.65
N PRO A 21 -19.54 10.90 -10.08
CA PRO A 21 -19.78 10.69 -8.66
C PRO A 21 -18.92 11.67 -7.86
N ALA A 22 -19.53 12.32 -6.87
CA ALA A 22 -18.81 13.18 -5.94
C ALA A 22 -17.65 12.36 -5.36
N HIS A 23 -16.42 12.77 -5.68
CA HIS A 23 -15.24 12.19 -5.03
C HIS A 23 -15.44 12.33 -3.54
N ALA A 24 -15.23 11.24 -2.79
CA ALA A 24 -15.11 11.32 -1.34
C ALA A 24 -14.14 12.48 -1.03
N ALA A 25 -14.48 13.30 -0.04
CA ALA A 25 -13.66 14.46 0.31
C ALA A 25 -12.19 14.03 0.47
N ALA A 26 -11.28 14.77 -0.17
CA ALA A 26 -9.85 14.49 -0.11
C ALA A 26 -9.40 14.48 1.36
N LEU A 27 -8.62 13.46 1.74
CA LEU A 27 -8.06 13.37 3.08
C LEU A 27 -7.06 14.51 3.29
N SER A 28 -7.09 15.15 4.46
CA SER A 28 -5.97 15.99 4.86
C SER A 28 -4.72 15.14 5.10
N LEU A 29 -3.55 15.76 5.04
CA LEU A 29 -2.28 15.05 5.22
C LEU A 29 -2.15 14.45 6.63
N ASP A 30 -2.76 15.07 7.63
CA ASP A 30 -2.76 14.57 9.00
C ASP A 30 -3.71 13.36 9.16
N GLU A 31 -4.91 13.41 8.57
CA GLU A 31 -5.82 12.25 8.54
C GLU A 31 -5.20 11.09 7.77
N LEU A 32 -4.54 11.36 6.65
CA LEU A 32 -3.84 10.34 5.89
C LEU A 32 -2.71 9.72 6.70
N ARG A 33 -1.93 10.54 7.43
CA ARG A 33 -0.86 10.05 8.33
C ARG A 33 -1.43 9.11 9.38
N ASP A 34 -2.52 9.48 10.05
CA ASP A 34 -3.14 8.63 11.07
C ASP A 34 -3.61 7.29 10.48
N ILE A 35 -4.18 7.29 9.26
CA ILE A 35 -4.62 6.05 8.59
C ILE A 35 -3.44 5.14 8.24
N VAL A 36 -2.39 5.67 7.61
CA VAL A 36 -1.25 4.83 7.20
C VAL A 36 -0.42 4.36 8.39
N GLU A 37 -0.40 5.13 9.48
CA GLU A 37 0.21 4.72 10.74
C GLU A 37 -0.59 3.58 11.41
N GLU A 38 -1.94 3.67 11.44
CA GLU A 38 -2.81 2.57 11.88
C GLU A 38 -2.62 1.31 11.01
N ASP A 39 -2.60 1.46 9.68
CA ASP A 39 -2.35 0.34 8.77
C ASP A 39 -1.00 -0.32 9.07
N PHE A 40 0.03 0.46 9.40
CA PHE A 40 1.36 -0.04 9.74
C PHE A 40 1.36 -0.79 11.07
N VAL A 41 0.82 -0.19 12.14
CA VAL A 41 0.93 -0.70 13.51
C VAL A 41 -0.08 -1.82 13.76
N GLU A 42 -1.35 -1.56 13.47
CA GLU A 42 -2.46 -2.45 13.83
C GLU A 42 -2.66 -3.53 12.76
N ARG A 43 -2.66 -3.14 11.48
CA ARG A 43 -2.92 -4.07 10.38
C ARG A 43 -1.66 -4.72 9.84
N ARG A 44 -0.49 -4.17 10.16
CA ARG A 44 0.83 -4.68 9.76
C ARG A 44 0.92 -4.86 8.24
N TYR A 45 0.46 -3.87 7.48
CA TYR A 45 0.19 -4.00 6.05
C TYR A 45 1.38 -4.46 5.20
N LEU A 46 2.63 -4.19 5.63
CA LEU A 46 3.84 -4.68 4.94
C LEU A 46 3.97 -6.20 4.93
N VAL A 47 3.33 -6.91 5.87
CA VAL A 47 3.39 -8.38 5.97
C VAL A 47 2.02 -9.06 5.84
N THR A 48 0.93 -8.30 5.92
CA THR A 48 -0.45 -8.81 5.76
C THR A 48 -1.08 -8.41 4.42
N GLY A 49 -0.57 -7.35 3.78
CA GLY A 49 -1.22 -6.69 2.64
C GLY A 49 -2.54 -6.00 3.01
N ASP A 50 -2.88 -5.87 4.30
CA ASP A 50 -4.11 -5.25 4.77
C ASP A 50 -3.91 -3.75 4.99
N ALA A 51 -3.99 -2.98 3.90
CA ALA A 51 -3.92 -1.53 3.92
C ALA A 51 -5.29 -0.91 3.59
N SER A 52 -5.54 0.29 4.12
CA SER A 52 -6.76 1.04 3.88
C SER A 52 -6.82 1.54 2.43
N ALA A 53 -7.63 0.91 1.58
CA ALA A 53 -7.77 1.29 0.16
C ALA A 53 -8.12 2.78 -0.08
N ARG A 54 -8.74 3.46 0.90
CA ARG A 54 -9.02 4.89 0.82
C ARG A 54 -7.79 5.79 0.93
N ALA A 55 -6.69 5.27 1.48
CA ALA A 55 -5.43 6.01 1.68
C ALA A 55 -4.55 6.01 0.43
N TYR A 56 -4.77 5.09 -0.52
CA TYR A 56 -3.91 4.90 -1.68
C TYR A 56 -4.66 5.19 -2.99
N ASP A 57 -3.94 5.78 -3.94
CA ASP A 57 -4.40 5.81 -5.33
C ASP A 57 -4.42 4.37 -5.87
N PRO A 58 -5.46 3.95 -6.61
CA PRO A 58 -5.51 2.61 -7.20
C PRO A 58 -4.32 2.28 -8.11
N GLN A 59 -3.64 3.28 -8.65
CA GLN A 59 -2.44 3.19 -9.49
C GLN A 59 -1.18 3.66 -8.76
N ALA A 60 -1.21 3.76 -7.43
CA ALA A 60 -0.05 4.11 -6.64
C ALA A 60 1.14 3.18 -6.96
N HIS A 61 2.31 3.78 -7.11
CA HIS A 61 3.56 3.06 -7.32
C HIS A 61 4.09 2.51 -5.99
N PHE A 62 4.65 1.29 -6.03
CA PHE A 62 5.24 0.63 -4.87
C PHE A 62 6.64 0.13 -5.24
N ALA A 63 7.63 0.45 -4.42
CA ALA A 63 9.00 0.01 -4.64
C ALA A 63 9.77 -0.20 -3.33
N ASP A 64 10.78 -1.06 -3.38
CA ASP A 64 11.87 -1.13 -2.41
C ASP A 64 13.19 -0.63 -3.04
N SER A 65 14.31 -0.72 -2.33
CA SER A 65 15.63 -0.27 -2.83
C SER A 65 16.13 -1.00 -4.09
N ASN A 66 15.44 -2.03 -4.55
CA ASN A 66 15.90 -3.01 -5.54
C ASN A 66 14.79 -3.45 -6.50
N ASN A 67 13.52 -3.40 -6.08
CA ASN A 67 12.38 -3.87 -6.87
C ASN A 67 11.32 -2.78 -7.03
N ASP A 68 10.71 -2.78 -8.21
CA ASP A 68 9.44 -2.13 -8.50
C ASP A 68 8.35 -3.22 -8.46
N PHE A 69 7.27 -2.99 -7.71
CA PHE A 69 6.21 -3.95 -7.48
C PHE A 69 5.02 -3.83 -8.45
N GLY A 70 5.12 -2.95 -9.46
CA GLY A 70 4.22 -2.93 -10.61
C GLY A 70 2.80 -2.44 -10.30
N ASP A 71 1.82 -3.22 -10.76
CA ASP A 71 0.44 -2.85 -11.19
C ASP A 71 -0.51 -2.24 -10.12
N GLY A 72 -0.04 -1.30 -9.32
CA GLY A 72 -0.85 -0.51 -8.40
C GLY A 72 -1.12 -1.18 -7.06
N PHE A 73 -1.87 -0.46 -6.23
CA PHE A 73 -2.16 -0.79 -4.83
C PHE A 73 -2.68 -2.23 -4.62
N GLN A 74 -3.68 -2.64 -5.38
CA GLN A 74 -4.29 -3.95 -5.19
C GLN A 74 -3.33 -5.10 -5.53
N SER A 75 -2.54 -4.95 -6.60
CA SER A 75 -1.55 -5.94 -7.01
C SER A 75 -0.48 -6.13 -5.93
N TRP A 76 0.02 -5.01 -5.39
CA TRP A 76 0.97 -5.02 -4.29
C TRP A 76 0.40 -5.73 -3.05
N CYS A 77 -0.81 -5.36 -2.59
CA CYS A 77 -1.46 -6.01 -1.43
C CYS A 77 -1.63 -7.52 -1.63
N ASP A 78 -2.03 -7.95 -2.83
CA ASP A 78 -2.20 -9.37 -3.14
C ASP A 78 -0.86 -10.11 -3.22
N GLY A 79 0.19 -9.44 -3.69
CA GLY A 79 1.57 -9.94 -3.64
C GLY A 79 2.02 -10.23 -2.21
N VAL A 80 1.86 -9.26 -1.31
CA VAL A 80 2.22 -9.38 0.12
C VAL A 80 1.47 -10.56 0.77
N ARG A 81 0.14 -10.66 0.57
CA ARG A 81 -0.69 -11.76 1.11
C ARG A 81 -0.24 -13.14 0.66
N ARG A 82 0.21 -13.25 -0.59
CA ARG A 82 0.70 -14.53 -1.16
C ARG A 82 2.09 -14.88 -0.64
N LEU A 83 2.94 -13.86 -0.47
CA LEU A 83 4.35 -14.04 -0.15
C LEU A 83 4.58 -14.48 1.29
N PHE A 84 3.81 -13.94 2.24
CA PHE A 84 4.11 -14.09 3.66
C PHE A 84 3.16 -15.00 4.44
N VAL A 85 3.70 -15.55 5.52
CA VAL A 85 2.99 -16.22 6.62
C VAL A 85 2.83 -15.18 7.73
N SER A 86 1.89 -14.25 7.52
CA SER A 86 1.78 -12.99 8.28
C SER A 86 1.66 -13.13 9.80
N GLU A 87 1.15 -14.26 10.30
CA GLU A 87 1.05 -14.57 11.73
C GLU A 87 2.40 -14.89 12.38
N ARG A 88 3.42 -15.17 11.56
CA ARG A 88 4.80 -15.45 12.00
C ARG A 88 5.76 -14.31 11.70
N CYS A 89 5.39 -13.40 10.79
CA CYS A 89 6.15 -12.18 10.56
C CYS A 89 6.09 -11.24 11.76
N LYS A 90 7.11 -10.40 11.91
CA LYS A 90 7.19 -9.37 12.95
C LYS A 90 7.45 -8.02 12.28
N LEU A 91 6.77 -6.98 12.75
CA LEU A 91 6.89 -5.61 12.25
C LEU A 91 6.73 -4.64 13.42
N ALA A 92 7.60 -3.64 13.52
CA ALA A 92 7.51 -2.60 14.54
C ALA A 92 8.15 -1.29 14.06
N LEU A 93 7.60 -0.17 14.52
CA LEU A 93 8.23 1.14 14.39
C LEU A 93 9.41 1.25 15.34
N THR A 94 10.48 1.89 14.88
CA THR A 94 11.67 2.21 15.68
C THR A 94 11.92 3.71 15.79
N ALA A 95 11.21 4.52 14.99
CA ALA A 95 11.22 5.96 15.01
C ALA A 95 9.83 6.53 14.65
N PRO A 96 9.59 7.84 14.87
CA PRO A 96 8.30 8.46 14.59
C PRO A 96 7.88 8.45 13.11
N VAL A 97 6.58 8.65 12.89
CA VAL A 97 6.01 8.99 11.57
C VAL A 97 5.96 10.51 11.44
N VAL A 98 6.63 11.07 10.43
CA VAL A 98 6.78 12.51 10.24
C VAL A 98 6.06 12.97 8.97
N VAL A 99 5.38 14.10 9.07
CA VAL A 99 4.72 14.75 7.94
C VAL A 99 5.59 15.90 7.41
N ASN A 100 5.95 15.84 6.13
CA ASN A 100 6.54 16.97 5.42
C ASN A 100 5.49 17.62 4.51
N ARG A 101 4.95 18.76 4.94
CA ARG A 101 3.88 19.47 4.23
C ARG A 101 4.35 20.12 2.92
N GLU A 102 5.61 20.56 2.86
CA GLU A 102 6.17 21.19 1.67
C GLU A 102 6.36 20.17 0.55
N ALA A 103 6.94 19.02 0.88
CA ALA A 103 7.15 17.92 -0.08
C ALA A 103 5.90 17.06 -0.30
N ARG A 104 4.82 17.28 0.47
CA ARG A 104 3.63 16.42 0.53
C ARG A 104 3.98 14.95 0.76
N THR A 105 4.82 14.69 1.75
CA THR A 105 5.23 13.32 2.11
C THR A 105 4.91 12.96 3.55
N ILE A 106 4.68 11.66 3.77
CA ILE A 106 4.63 11.03 5.08
C ILE A 106 5.82 10.07 5.15
N ILE A 107 6.61 10.17 6.22
CA ILE A 107 7.87 9.46 6.35
C ILE A 107 7.82 8.61 7.61
N PHE A 108 7.95 7.31 7.45
CA PHE A 108 8.22 6.38 8.55
C PHE A 108 9.72 6.36 8.74
N GLU A 109 10.25 7.14 9.69
CA GLU A 109 11.69 7.39 9.80
C GLU A 109 12.51 6.14 10.10
N GLY A 110 11.87 5.13 10.70
CA GLY A 110 12.51 3.88 11.07
C GLY A 110 11.50 2.81 11.43
N TRP A 111 11.70 1.63 10.88
CA TRP A 111 11.02 0.41 11.26
C TRP A 111 11.98 -0.77 11.23
N ARG A 112 11.53 -1.89 11.79
CA ARG A 112 12.21 -3.17 11.78
C ARG A 112 11.25 -4.29 11.43
N GLN A 113 11.75 -5.32 10.76
CA GLN A 113 10.93 -6.40 10.21
C GLN A 113 11.64 -7.76 10.31
N VAL A 114 10.83 -8.80 10.44
CA VAL A 114 11.17 -10.20 10.16
C VAL A 114 10.08 -10.75 9.26
N ASP A 115 10.48 -11.26 8.12
CA ASP A 115 9.57 -11.94 7.21
C ASP A 115 9.67 -13.44 7.34
N VAL A 116 8.52 -14.10 7.22
CA VAL A 116 8.41 -15.55 7.10
C VAL A 116 7.68 -15.84 5.79
N PHE A 117 8.39 -16.47 4.85
CA PHE A 117 7.88 -16.68 3.50
C PHE A 117 6.98 -17.92 3.43
N ARG A 118 5.96 -17.86 2.58
CA ARG A 118 5.09 -19.00 2.22
C ARG A 118 5.78 -19.91 1.20
N LEU A 119 6.94 -20.44 1.58
CA LEU A 119 7.74 -21.40 0.81
C LEU A 119 7.92 -22.70 1.61
N PRO A 120 8.32 -23.82 0.98
CA PRO A 120 8.63 -25.05 1.70
C PRO A 120 9.66 -24.81 2.82
N GLY A 121 9.33 -25.22 4.04
CA GLY A 121 10.16 -24.98 5.24
C GLY A 121 10.01 -23.58 5.86
N ALA A 122 9.10 -22.76 5.34
CA ALA A 122 8.74 -21.43 5.84
C ALA A 122 9.95 -20.57 6.23
N PRO A 123 10.93 -20.37 5.32
CA PRO A 123 12.15 -19.68 5.66
C PRO A 123 11.87 -18.25 6.14
N HIS A 124 12.72 -17.76 7.03
CA HIS A 124 12.61 -16.43 7.59
C HIS A 124 13.87 -15.60 7.34
N THR A 125 13.69 -14.28 7.29
CA THR A 125 14.80 -13.32 7.20
C THR A 125 15.50 -13.17 8.56
N PRO A 126 16.76 -12.68 8.58
CA PRO A 126 17.25 -12.00 9.78
C PRO A 126 16.37 -10.77 10.09
N VAL A 127 16.59 -10.16 11.25
CA VAL A 127 16.04 -8.82 11.50
C VAL A 127 16.70 -7.85 10.53
N PHE A 128 15.89 -7.09 9.83
CA PHE A 128 16.35 -5.96 9.01
C PHE A 128 15.55 -4.72 9.36
N THR A 129 16.12 -3.56 9.03
CA THR A 129 15.52 -2.26 9.30
C THR A 129 15.33 -1.48 8.02
N GLY A 130 14.46 -0.49 8.07
CA GLY A 130 14.22 0.35 6.93
C GLY A 130 13.49 1.63 7.26
N ARG A 131 13.26 2.39 6.21
CA ARG A 131 12.53 3.65 6.18
C ARG A 131 11.55 3.61 5.02
N THR A 132 10.34 4.15 5.24
CA THR A 132 9.34 4.28 4.18
C THR A 132 9.06 5.75 3.91
N VAL A 133 8.96 6.12 2.64
CA VAL A 133 8.51 7.45 2.20
C VAL A 133 7.25 7.26 1.37
N LEU A 134 6.19 7.96 1.77
CA LEU A 134 4.93 8.01 1.04
C LEU A 134 4.80 9.40 0.41
N THR A 135 4.60 9.46 -0.91
CA THR A 135 4.30 10.72 -1.61
C THR A 135 2.80 10.84 -1.82
N VAL A 136 2.24 12.03 -1.57
CA VAL A 136 0.80 12.27 -1.54
C VAL A 136 0.37 13.16 -2.69
N GLY A 137 -0.51 12.63 -3.54
CA GLY A 137 -1.10 13.32 -4.69
C GLY A 137 -2.08 14.41 -4.28
N ASP A 138 -2.51 15.23 -5.24
CA ASP A 138 -3.40 16.37 -5.01
C ASP A 138 -4.80 15.96 -4.50
N ASP A 139 -5.20 14.73 -4.75
CA ASP A 139 -6.45 14.12 -4.31
C ASP A 139 -6.42 13.65 -2.84
N GLY A 140 -5.29 13.85 -2.14
CA GLY A 140 -5.11 13.47 -0.74
C GLY A 140 -4.83 11.98 -0.54
N ARG A 141 -4.36 11.26 -1.56
CA ARG A 141 -3.99 9.85 -1.48
C ARG A 141 -2.51 9.62 -1.72
N VAL A 142 -1.98 8.52 -1.21
CA VAL A 142 -0.62 8.05 -1.51
C VAL A 142 -0.56 7.63 -2.97
N ILE A 143 0.35 8.22 -3.73
CA ILE A 143 0.62 7.90 -5.14
C ILE A 143 1.96 7.17 -5.33
N ASP A 144 2.83 7.24 -4.33
CA ASP A 144 4.13 6.55 -4.32
C ASP A 144 4.41 6.05 -2.91
N HIS A 145 4.80 4.79 -2.81
CA HIS A 145 5.24 4.13 -1.60
C HIS A 145 6.61 3.52 -1.88
N THR A 146 7.64 4.09 -1.27
CA THR A 146 9.02 3.66 -1.50
C THR A 146 9.71 3.30 -0.18
N GLU A 147 10.33 2.14 -0.16
CA GLU A 147 11.09 1.62 0.99
C GLU A 147 12.60 1.65 0.74
N VAL A 148 13.34 1.98 1.80
CA VAL A 148 14.80 1.84 1.85
C VAL A 148 15.21 0.93 2.98
N TRP A 149 15.92 -0.15 2.67
CA TRP A 149 16.34 -1.17 3.63
C TRP A 149 17.82 -1.02 3.99
N ASP A 150 18.19 -1.45 5.19
CA ASP A 150 19.58 -1.51 5.65
C ASP A 150 20.39 -2.66 5.03
N GLN A 151 19.70 -3.60 4.39
CA GLN A 151 20.26 -4.79 3.75
C GLN A 151 19.72 -4.95 2.34
N SER A 152 20.56 -5.41 1.41
CA SER A 152 20.10 -5.78 0.07
C SER A 152 19.31 -7.10 0.10
N PRO A 153 18.36 -7.34 -0.82
CA PRO A 153 17.66 -8.61 -0.98
C PRO A 153 18.63 -9.77 -1.16
N SER A 154 19.77 -9.53 -1.82
CA SER A 154 20.80 -10.55 -2.00
C SER A 154 21.45 -10.98 -0.68
N GLU A 155 21.61 -10.06 0.27
CA GLU A 155 22.13 -10.33 1.61
C GLU A 155 21.07 -11.01 2.48
N ILE A 156 19.82 -10.59 2.37
CA ILE A 156 18.68 -11.22 3.05
C ILE A 156 18.55 -12.67 2.60
N VAL A 157 18.55 -12.93 1.28
CA VAL A 157 18.43 -14.29 0.70
C VAL A 157 19.54 -15.21 1.18
N LYS A 158 20.78 -14.74 1.27
CA LYS A 158 21.92 -15.52 1.78
C LYS A 158 21.81 -15.87 3.26
N GLN A 159 21.02 -15.11 4.01
CA GLN A 159 20.84 -15.25 5.44
C GLN A 159 19.52 -15.93 5.81
N LEU A 160 18.72 -16.35 4.83
CA LEU A 160 17.48 -17.08 5.08
C LEU A 160 17.77 -18.35 5.87
N LYS A 161 17.01 -18.52 6.95
CA LYS A 161 17.02 -19.74 7.76
C LYS A 161 15.67 -20.40 7.64
N PHE A 162 15.62 -21.73 7.72
CA PHE A 162 14.35 -22.44 7.83
C PHE A 162 13.61 -22.01 9.09
N PHE A 163 12.28 -22.10 9.08
CA PHE A 163 11.48 -21.72 10.22
C PHE A 163 11.95 -22.42 11.49
N ASP A 164 12.32 -21.60 12.47
CA ASP A 164 12.59 -22.02 13.83
C ASP A 164 11.46 -21.48 14.71
N PRO A 165 10.61 -22.34 15.31
CA PRO A 165 9.52 -21.88 16.16
C PRO A 165 10.02 -21.13 17.41
N ASP A 166 11.28 -21.31 17.79
CA ASP A 166 11.91 -20.62 18.92
C ASP A 166 12.56 -19.30 18.49
N PHE A 167 12.49 -18.92 17.20
CA PHE A 167 13.00 -17.65 16.71
C PHE A 167 12.12 -16.48 17.14
N ASP A 168 12.49 -15.89 18.28
CA ASP A 168 11.85 -14.69 18.83
C ASP A 168 12.88 -13.56 19.06
N PRO A 169 13.24 -12.80 18.00
CA PRO A 169 14.16 -11.69 18.16
C PRO A 169 13.56 -10.60 19.06
N ALA A 170 14.37 -10.08 19.98
CA ALA A 170 13.96 -9.04 20.91
C ALA A 170 13.59 -7.72 20.22
N GLY A 171 12.68 -6.94 20.81
CA GLY A 171 12.32 -5.59 20.35
C GLY A 171 11.25 -5.53 19.26
N PHE A 172 10.39 -6.55 19.19
CA PHE A 172 9.13 -6.56 18.44
C PHE A 172 7.90 -6.62 19.36
N SER A 173 8.10 -6.51 20.67
CA SER A 173 7.01 -6.31 21.62
C SER A 173 6.40 -4.93 21.43
N ALA A 174 5.09 -4.89 21.22
CA ALA A 174 4.28 -3.67 21.17
C ALA A 174 4.44 -2.82 22.44
#